data_AF-A0AAN8WD99-F1
#
_entry.id   AF-A0AAN8WD99-F1
#
_cell.length_a   1.000
_cell.length_b   1.000
_cell.length_c   1.000
_cell.angle_alpha   90.00
_cell.angle_beta   90.00
_cell.angle_gamma   90.00
#
_symmetry.space_group_name_H-M   'P 1'
#
loop_
_entity.id
_entity.type
_entity.pdbx_description
1 polymer ?
#
loop_
_entity_poly.entity_id
_entity_poly.type
_entity_poly.pdbx_seq_one_letter_code
_entity_poly.pdbx_strand_id
1 'polypeptide(L)'
;MRHLLKTLFLVWLSATSSVLGYSRGAPDTTCASLEPGHGLSRQNSPSPYIITPGAATVEGAKRILVTLKAPDNVEGFKGFLVQARKADSQEIVGTFFTTDHSVFTCGKGISIPQIAWENIEYDIE
;
A
#
# COMPACT_ATOMS: atom_id res chain seq x y z
N MET A 1 -38.94 -17.59 -23.35
CA MET A 1 -38.23 -16.62 -24.23
C MET A 1 -38.05 -15.23 -23.60
N ARG A 2 -39.10 -14.58 -23.05
CA ARG A 2 -38.99 -13.26 -22.38
C ARG A 2 -38.02 -13.19 -21.19
N HIS A 3 -37.91 -14.26 -20.39
CA HIS A 3 -36.98 -14.29 -19.25
C HIS A 3 -35.52 -14.49 -19.69
N LEU A 4 -35.30 -15.32 -20.72
CA LEU A 4 -33.98 -15.58 -21.30
C LEU A 4 -33.36 -14.32 -21.92
N LEU A 5 -34.19 -13.50 -22.59
CA LEU A 5 -33.75 -12.23 -23.16
C LEU A 5 -33.37 -11.21 -22.07
N LYS A 6 -34.13 -11.18 -20.96
CA LYS A 6 -33.84 -10.31 -19.81
C LYS A 6 -32.57 -10.72 -19.06
N THR A 7 -32.35 -12.02 -18.89
CA THR A 7 -31.12 -12.52 -18.24
C THR A 7 -29.90 -12.28 -19.11
N LEU A 8 -30.00 -12.46 -20.44
CA LEU A 8 -28.92 -12.12 -21.37
C LEU A 8 -28.57 -10.62 -21.30
N PHE A 9 -29.60 -9.76 -21.25
CA PHE A 9 -29.42 -8.32 -21.17
C PHE A 9 -28.73 -7.89 -19.86
N LEU A 10 -29.12 -8.48 -18.72
CA LEU A 10 -28.47 -8.24 -17.42
C LEU A 10 -26.99 -8.66 -17.40
N VAL A 11 -26.67 -9.83 -17.96
CA VAL A 11 -25.28 -10.32 -18.07
C VAL A 11 -24.45 -9.42 -18.96
N TRP A 12 -25.03 -8.93 -20.06
CA TRP A 12 -24.36 -7.98 -20.96
C TRP A 12 -24.08 -6.63 -20.29
N LEU A 13 -25.03 -6.11 -19.49
CA LEU A 13 -24.84 -4.88 -18.70
C LEU A 13 -23.76 -5.04 -17.60
N SER A 14 -23.63 -6.22 -17.00
CA SER A 14 -22.60 -6.48 -15.98
C SER A 14 -21.18 -6.66 -16.55
N ALA A 15 -21.07 -6.99 -17.84
CA ALA A 15 -19.79 -7.27 -18.48
C ALA A 15 -19.03 -5.99 -18.92
N THR A 16 -19.67 -4.82 -18.92
CA THR A 16 -19.09 -3.58 -19.42
C THR A 16 -18.26 -2.80 -18.38
N SER A 17 -18.26 -3.19 -17.11
CA SER A 17 -17.46 -2.53 -16.07
C SER A 17 -16.08 -3.17 -15.92
N SER A 18 -15.32 -3.24 -17.01
CA SER A 18 -13.90 -3.56 -16.97
C SER A 18 -13.09 -2.28 -16.80
N VAL A 19 -12.59 -1.99 -15.59
CA VAL A 19 -11.68 -0.86 -15.37
C VAL A 19 -10.27 -1.32 -15.71
N LEU A 20 -9.67 -0.71 -16.74
CA LEU A 20 -8.29 -1.00 -17.11
C LEU A 20 -7.35 -0.28 -16.13
N GLY A 21 -6.75 -1.04 -15.20
CA GLY A 21 -5.66 -0.56 -14.36
C GLY A 21 -4.34 -0.56 -15.15
N TYR A 22 -3.54 0.51 -15.00
CA TYR A 22 -2.19 0.50 -15.57
C TYR A 22 -1.31 -0.52 -14.85
N SER A 23 -0.64 -1.40 -15.60
CA SER A 23 0.29 -2.40 -15.05
C SER A 23 1.45 -1.78 -14.25
N ARG A 24 1.70 -0.47 -14.39
CA ARG A 24 2.79 0.26 -13.72
C ARG A 24 2.44 0.71 -12.30
N GLY A 25 1.22 0.46 -11.80
CA GLY A 25 0.81 0.88 -10.46
C GLY A 25 0.67 2.41 -10.31
N ALA A 26 0.79 2.91 -9.09
CA ALA A 26 0.72 4.34 -8.78
C ALA A 26 1.93 5.10 -9.36
N PRO A 27 1.74 6.24 -10.05
CA PRO A 27 2.86 7.03 -10.58
C PRO A 27 3.79 7.56 -9.47
N ASP A 28 5.10 7.64 -9.72
CA ASP A 28 6.08 8.17 -8.75
C ASP A 28 5.75 9.58 -8.24
N THR A 29 5.09 10.39 -9.07
CA THR A 29 4.64 11.74 -8.71
C THR A 29 3.61 11.75 -7.58
N THR A 30 2.90 10.64 -7.37
CA THR A 30 1.90 10.48 -6.30
C THR A 30 2.51 9.99 -5.00
N CYS A 31 3.80 9.64 -4.99
CA CYS A 31 4.47 9.13 -3.79
C CYS A 31 4.43 10.10 -2.62
N ALA A 32 4.64 11.39 -2.88
CA ALA A 32 4.64 12.38 -1.81
C ALA A 32 3.24 12.59 -1.19
N SER A 33 2.15 12.32 -1.90
CA SER A 33 0.79 12.56 -1.42
C SER A 33 0.03 11.29 -1.01
N LEU A 34 0.41 10.13 -1.56
CA LEU A 34 -0.38 8.90 -1.57
C LEU A 34 -1.81 9.11 -2.10
N GLU A 35 -1.98 10.07 -2.99
CA GLU A 35 -3.30 10.43 -3.54
C GLU A 35 -3.58 9.64 -4.82
N PRO A 36 -4.66 8.83 -4.88
CA PRO A 36 -4.97 8.00 -6.04
C PRO A 36 -5.48 8.80 -7.26
N GLY A 37 -5.74 10.10 -7.13
CA GLY A 37 -6.11 10.96 -8.26
C GLY A 37 -7.48 10.63 -8.88
N HIS A 38 -8.37 9.99 -8.13
CA HIS A 38 -9.70 9.57 -8.59
C HIS A 38 -10.81 10.59 -8.28
N GLY A 39 -10.43 11.87 -8.06
CA GLY A 39 -11.35 13.00 -7.94
C GLY A 39 -12.16 13.08 -6.64
N LEU A 40 -11.95 12.15 -5.71
CA LEU A 40 -12.56 12.18 -4.38
C LEU A 40 -11.61 12.79 -3.37
N SER A 41 -12.15 13.55 -2.43
CA SER A 41 -11.39 14.10 -1.32
C SER A 41 -10.91 13.00 -0.36
N ARG A 42 -9.74 13.23 0.26
CA ARG A 42 -9.23 12.40 1.34
C ARG A 42 -10.26 12.23 2.46
N GLN A 43 -10.37 11.03 2.98
CA GLN A 43 -11.17 10.73 4.16
C GLN A 43 -10.58 11.42 5.40
N ASN A 44 -11.41 12.14 6.15
CA ASN A 44 -11.04 12.81 7.40
C ASN A 44 -11.66 12.17 8.64
N SER A 45 -12.54 11.17 8.47
CA SER A 45 -13.03 10.37 9.59
C SER A 45 -11.94 9.44 10.12
N PRO A 46 -12.03 9.00 11.39
CA PRO A 46 -11.10 8.03 11.94
C PRO A 46 -10.93 6.80 11.03
N SER A 47 -9.69 6.36 10.85
CA SER A 47 -9.41 5.13 10.10
C SER A 47 -10.09 3.94 10.77
N PRO A 48 -10.79 3.06 10.03
CA PRO A 48 -11.32 1.82 10.58
C PRO A 48 -10.24 0.75 10.79
N TYR A 49 -9.01 1.00 10.32
CA TYR A 49 -7.84 0.14 10.45
C TYR A 49 -6.82 0.73 11.41
N ILE A 50 -6.05 -0.14 12.07
CA ILE A 50 -5.08 0.22 13.11
C ILE A 50 -3.66 0.01 12.59
N ILE A 51 -2.80 1.01 12.78
CA ILE A 51 -1.36 0.92 12.56
C ILE A 51 -0.68 1.01 13.91
N THR A 52 0.16 0.03 14.24
CA THR A 52 0.88 -0.02 15.52
C THR A 52 2.37 -0.21 15.28
N PRO A 53 3.22 0.75 15.67
CA PRO A 53 4.66 0.53 15.69
C PRO A 53 5.04 -0.32 16.90
N GLY A 54 6.00 -1.23 16.73
CA GLY A 54 6.51 -2.10 17.78
C GLY A 54 7.39 -1.39 18.81
N ALA A 55 7.79 -0.14 18.54
CA ALA A 55 8.49 0.72 19.47
C ALA A 55 8.11 2.19 19.26
N ALA A 56 8.16 2.99 20.33
CA ALA A 56 7.87 4.43 20.28
C ALA A 56 9.00 5.25 19.64
N THR A 57 10.24 4.74 19.69
CA THR A 57 11.42 5.37 19.12
C THR A 57 12.21 4.35 18.32
N VAL A 58 12.86 4.82 17.26
CA VAL A 58 13.80 4.04 16.46
C VAL A 58 15.18 4.64 16.67
N GLU A 59 16.06 3.90 17.34
CA GLU A 59 17.44 4.33 17.54
C GLU A 59 18.32 3.84 16.38
N GLY A 60 18.88 4.78 15.60
CA GLY A 60 19.84 4.48 14.54
C GLY A 60 19.29 3.55 13.45
N ALA A 61 20.07 2.54 13.07
CA ALA A 61 19.75 1.55 12.03
C ALA A 61 18.90 0.35 12.53
N LYS A 62 18.33 0.42 13.73
CA LYS A 62 17.51 -0.67 14.29
C LYS A 62 16.19 -0.80 13.54
N ARG A 63 15.73 -2.04 13.40
CA ARG A 63 14.43 -2.36 12.79
C ARG A 63 13.34 -2.40 13.86
N ILE A 64 12.15 -1.93 13.50
CA ILE A 64 10.94 -2.10 14.30
C ILE A 64 9.90 -2.83 13.48
N LEU A 65 9.10 -3.66 14.13
CA LEU A 65 7.92 -4.26 13.50
C LEU A 65 6.82 -3.21 13.41
N VAL A 66 6.16 -3.10 12.26
CA VAL A 66 4.96 -2.25 12.10
C VAL A 66 3.81 -3.17 11.72
N THR A 67 2.75 -3.15 12.52
CA THR A 67 1.57 -3.98 12.31
C THR A 67 0.43 -3.13 11.76
N LEU A 68 -0.14 -3.54 10.62
CA LEU A 68 -1.38 -3.01 10.07
C LEU A 68 -2.47 -4.08 10.23
N LYS A 69 -3.55 -3.77 10.94
CA LYS A 69 -4.63 -4.73 11.25
C LYS A 69 -6.01 -4.13 10.99
N ALA A 70 -6.92 -4.98 10.47
CA ALA A 70 -8.36 -4.76 10.56
C ALA A 70 -8.89 -5.32 11.90
N PRO A 71 -9.65 -4.52 12.69
CA PRO A 71 -10.36 -5.02 13.86
C PRO A 71 -11.28 -6.20 13.52
N ASP A 72 -11.58 -7.06 14.51
CA ASP A 72 -12.27 -8.34 14.28
C ASP A 72 -13.70 -8.17 13.70
N ASN A 73 -14.31 -6.99 13.87
CA ASN A 73 -15.62 -6.63 13.35
C ASN A 73 -15.56 -5.78 12.05
N VAL A 74 -14.39 -5.62 11.45
CA VAL A 74 -14.16 -4.84 10.23
C VAL A 74 -13.67 -5.77 9.13
N GLU A 75 -14.18 -5.60 7.91
CA GLU A 75 -13.71 -6.36 6.76
C GLU A 75 -12.22 -6.10 6.52
N GLY A 76 -11.47 -7.15 6.13
CA GLY A 76 -10.06 -7.00 5.79
C GLY A 76 -9.82 -6.10 4.58
N PHE A 77 -8.67 -5.44 4.54
CA PHE A 77 -8.24 -4.70 3.35
C PHE A 77 -7.64 -5.66 2.31
N LYS A 78 -7.84 -5.36 1.02
CA LYS A 78 -7.27 -6.13 -0.09
C LYS A 78 -5.84 -5.70 -0.46
N GLY A 79 -5.46 -4.49 -0.06
CA GLY A 79 -4.15 -3.90 -0.33
C GLY A 79 -4.01 -2.58 0.42
N PHE A 80 -2.77 -2.12 0.58
CA PHE A 80 -2.47 -0.90 1.33
C PHE A 80 -1.23 -0.21 0.77
N LEU A 81 -1.14 1.10 1.01
CA LEU A 81 0.08 1.89 0.84
C LEU A 81 0.50 2.40 2.20
N VAL A 82 1.78 2.26 2.55
CA VAL A 82 2.33 2.75 3.82
C VAL A 82 3.61 3.54 3.59
N GLN A 83 3.77 4.61 4.34
CA GLN A 83 4.97 5.44 4.35
C GLN A 83 5.34 5.82 5.77
N ALA A 84 6.63 5.80 6.07
CA ALA A 84 7.18 6.44 7.25
C ALA A 84 7.59 7.87 6.89
N ARG A 85 7.19 8.81 7.74
CA ARG A 85 7.49 10.24 7.58
C ARG A 85 8.04 10.82 8.86
N LYS A 86 9.00 11.74 8.75
CA LYS A 86 9.41 12.55 9.89
C LYS A 86 8.24 13.44 10.34
N ALA A 87 8.00 13.50 11.64
CA ALA A 87 6.87 14.25 12.20
C ALA A 87 6.97 15.77 11.93
N ASP A 88 8.18 16.32 11.92
CA ASP A 88 8.47 17.75 11.79
C ASP A 88 8.44 18.26 10.34
N SER A 89 8.86 17.43 9.39
CA SER A 89 9.16 17.84 8.01
C SER A 89 8.34 17.10 6.97
N GLN A 90 7.60 16.06 7.35
CA GLN A 90 6.89 15.15 6.45
C GLN A 90 7.79 14.46 5.42
N GLU A 91 9.12 14.55 5.59
CA GLU A 91 10.09 13.87 4.74
C GLU A 91 9.89 12.36 4.83
N ILE A 92 9.83 11.69 3.67
CA ILE A 92 9.72 10.24 3.57
C ILE A 92 11.07 9.64 3.97
N VAL A 93 11.06 8.72 4.93
CA VAL A 93 12.27 8.13 5.51
C VAL A 93 12.15 6.63 5.69
N GLY A 94 13.31 5.99 5.87
CA GLY A 94 13.42 4.57 6.18
C GLY A 94 13.13 3.64 5.00
N THR A 95 13.16 2.35 5.30
CA THR A 95 12.93 1.25 4.35
C THR A 95 12.06 0.20 5.02
N PHE A 96 11.05 -0.27 4.30
CA PHE A 96 10.23 -1.40 4.73
C PHE A 96 10.83 -2.72 4.23
N PHE A 97 10.78 -3.73 5.08
CA PHE A 97 11.19 -5.11 4.80
C PHE A 97 9.98 -6.01 5.04
N THR A 98 9.69 -6.89 4.08
CA THR A 98 8.57 -7.83 4.19
C THR A 98 8.85 -9.05 3.31
N THR A 99 8.40 -10.21 3.77
CA THR A 99 8.36 -11.47 3.00
C THR A 99 6.97 -11.77 2.46
N ASP A 100 5.95 -11.07 2.97
CA ASP A 100 4.54 -11.47 2.83
C ASP A 100 3.77 -10.57 1.86
N HIS A 101 4.40 -9.49 1.40
CA HIS A 101 3.76 -8.48 0.56
C HIS A 101 4.65 -8.08 -0.62
N SER A 102 4.02 -7.80 -1.75
CA SER A 102 4.69 -7.16 -2.88
C SER A 102 4.93 -5.69 -2.55
N VAL A 103 6.18 -5.24 -2.67
CA VAL A 103 6.56 -3.85 -2.43
C VAL A 103 6.79 -3.16 -3.77
N PHE A 104 6.39 -1.90 -3.87
CA PHE A 104 6.81 -1.03 -4.98
C PHE A 104 7.62 0.12 -4.41
N THR A 105 8.66 0.53 -5.15
CA THR A 105 9.48 1.68 -4.81
C THR A 105 8.70 2.95 -5.03
N CYS A 106 8.59 3.79 -3.99
CA CYS A 106 7.93 5.08 -4.10
C CYS A 106 8.96 6.21 -3.95
N GLY A 107 9.44 6.73 -5.08
CA GLY A 107 10.47 7.77 -5.09
C GLY A 107 11.76 7.34 -4.36
N LYS A 108 12.19 8.11 -3.35
CA LYS A 108 13.41 7.83 -2.57
C LYS A 108 13.29 6.66 -1.58
N GLY A 109 12.09 6.12 -1.36
CA GLY A 109 11.89 4.93 -0.53
C GLY A 109 12.43 3.71 -1.24
N ILE A 110 13.63 3.27 -0.87
CA ILE A 110 14.24 2.05 -1.42
C ILE A 110 13.55 0.87 -0.75
N SER A 111 12.90 0.02 -1.54
CA SER A 111 12.45 -1.30 -1.12
C SER A 111 13.48 -2.32 -1.55
N ILE A 112 14.10 -3.02 -0.61
CA ILE A 112 15.06 -4.08 -0.91
C ILE A 112 14.46 -5.41 -0.43
N PRO A 113 14.21 -6.38 -1.32
CA PRO A 113 13.76 -7.71 -0.90
C PRO A 113 14.83 -8.32 0.01
N GLN A 114 14.43 -9.06 1.06
CA GLN A 114 15.38 -9.57 2.07
C GLN A 114 16.55 -10.35 1.45
N ILE A 115 16.33 -11.05 0.33
CA ILE A 115 17.32 -11.83 -0.43
C ILE A 115 18.47 -10.97 -0.99
N ALA A 116 18.24 -9.68 -1.27
CA ALA A 116 19.29 -8.81 -1.80
C ALA A 116 20.28 -8.34 -0.72
N TRP A 117 19.99 -8.51 0.58
CA TRP A 117 20.88 -8.10 1.67
C TRP A 117 21.91 -9.13 2.10
N GLU A 118 21.65 -10.42 1.84
CA GLU A 118 22.62 -11.48 2.14
C GLU A 118 23.93 -11.30 1.35
N ASN A 119 23.88 -10.52 0.26
CA ASN A 119 25.03 -10.13 -0.55
C ASN A 119 25.62 -8.74 -0.22
N ILE A 120 24.97 -7.93 0.63
CA ILE A 120 25.44 -6.57 0.98
C ILE A 120 26.20 -6.58 2.32
N GLU A 121 25.94 -7.53 3.21
CA GLU A 121 26.69 -7.71 4.46
C GLU A 121 28.19 -8.06 4.22
N TYR A 122 28.55 -8.47 3.00
CA TYR A 122 29.94 -8.78 2.60
C TYR A 122 30.76 -7.57 2.10
N ASP A 123 30.14 -6.42 1.81
CA ASP A 123 30.80 -5.28 1.15
C ASP A 123 30.99 -4.05 2.08
N ILE A 124 30.87 -4.23 3.39
CA ILE A 124 31.09 -3.17 4.38
C ILE A 124 32.32 -3.51 5.23
N GLU A 125 33.52 -3.32 4.67
CA GLU A 125 34.75 -3.05 5.43
C GLU A 125 35.06 -1.53 5.44
#